data_AF-A0AAU2QJ26-F1
#
_entry.id   AF-A0AAU2QJ26-F1
#
_cell.length_a   1.000
_cell.length_b   1.000
_cell.length_c   1.000
_cell.angle_alpha   90.00
_cell.angle_beta   90.00
_cell.angle_gamma   90.00
#
_symmetry.space_group_name_H-M   'P 1'
#
loop_
_entity.id
_entity.type
_entity.pdbx_description
1 polymer ?
#
loop_
_entity_poly.entity_id
_entity_poly.type
_entity_poly.pdbx_seq_one_letter_code
_entity_poly.pdbx_strand_id
1 'polypeptide(L)'
;MNTFATHLALRLPGIWKSEYHHHSAYEDQFPIAEQLWDHGHVAWVASEFVLTHDAVLHGPDDRRLYVTDRPLHPHQFVVAPLEPDDTRLKPHHFVGVAEPNGIAVPDDPVRASTRIARRLLPRYERALQAVRRNAAEQPEPPHRAAPPQVAQVVTLTWYDDGALGAPYTSVPEQARMTLYVHGFQYHPHQAAFLLPAVYGEDGRALRIQAVAHRLAEQGIGVNLRHAAQTTTAAQPPSLPTAARGHHR
;
A
#
# COMPACT_ATOMS: atom_id res chain seq x y z
N MET A 1 32.08 -10.85 -3.49
CA MET A 1 30.69 -11.25 -3.76
C MET A 1 30.41 -11.72 -5.20
N ASN A 2 30.75 -10.97 -6.27
CA ASN A 2 30.46 -11.38 -7.66
C ASN A 2 30.90 -12.83 -8.02
N THR A 3 32.13 -13.20 -7.66
CA THR A 3 32.65 -14.58 -7.82
C THR A 3 31.84 -15.62 -7.04
N PHE A 4 31.43 -15.28 -5.80
CA PHE A 4 30.60 -16.16 -4.98
C PHE A 4 29.23 -16.40 -5.65
N ALA A 5 28.53 -15.33 -6.06
CA ALA A 5 27.23 -15.41 -6.72
C ALA A 5 27.29 -16.21 -8.03
N THR A 6 28.33 -16.00 -8.83
CA THR A 6 28.57 -16.77 -10.07
C THR A 6 28.79 -18.25 -9.78
N HIS A 7 29.64 -18.57 -8.80
CA HIS A 7 29.87 -19.96 -8.39
C HIS A 7 28.65 -20.62 -7.77
N LEU A 8 27.81 -19.84 -7.09
CA LEU A 8 26.56 -20.30 -6.51
C LEU A 8 25.55 -20.66 -7.59
N ALA A 9 25.37 -19.79 -8.60
CA ALA A 9 24.49 -20.03 -9.74
C ALA A 9 24.81 -21.36 -10.45
N LEU A 10 26.10 -21.63 -10.72
CA LEU A 10 26.55 -22.87 -11.37
C LEU A 10 26.26 -24.15 -10.56
N ARG A 11 25.96 -24.04 -9.27
CA ARG A 11 25.79 -25.17 -8.34
C ARG A 11 24.35 -25.37 -7.88
N LEU A 12 23.47 -24.40 -8.12
CA LEU A 12 22.07 -24.55 -7.79
C LEU A 12 21.39 -25.52 -8.78
N PRO A 13 20.38 -26.27 -8.34
CA PRO A 13 19.67 -27.19 -9.22
C PRO A 13 18.91 -26.41 -10.32
N GLY A 14 19.09 -26.84 -11.57
CA GLY A 14 18.55 -26.16 -12.75
C GLY A 14 19.55 -25.18 -13.37
N ILE A 15 19.08 -24.34 -14.30
CA ILE A 15 19.91 -23.32 -14.95
C ILE A 15 19.72 -22.01 -14.19
N TRP A 16 20.78 -21.53 -13.57
CA TRP A 16 20.80 -20.24 -12.89
C TRP A 16 21.84 -19.32 -13.53
N LYS A 17 21.50 -18.04 -13.63
CA LYS A 17 22.40 -16.96 -14.07
C LYS A 17 22.55 -15.96 -12.94
N SER A 18 23.75 -15.42 -12.78
CA SER A 18 24.02 -14.36 -11.81
C SER A 18 24.06 -13.01 -12.51
N GLU A 19 23.40 -12.03 -11.92
CA GLU A 19 23.53 -10.62 -12.24
C GLU A 19 24.08 -9.92 -10.99
N TYR A 20 25.08 -9.07 -11.16
CA TYR A 20 25.74 -8.38 -10.06
C TYR A 20 25.48 -6.89 -10.16
N HIS A 21 25.12 -6.28 -9.03
CA HIS A 21 24.83 -4.85 -8.93
C HIS A 21 25.79 -4.20 -7.95
N HIS A 22 26.32 -3.05 -8.35
CA HIS A 22 27.08 -2.17 -7.46
C HIS A 22 26.27 -0.92 -7.21
N HIS A 23 26.09 -0.56 -5.94
CA HIS A 23 25.35 0.63 -5.53
C HIS A 23 26.34 1.77 -5.37
N SER A 24 26.18 2.81 -6.19
CA SER A 24 27.02 4.01 -6.14
C SER A 24 26.47 5.03 -5.13
N ALA A 25 25.16 5.00 -4.91
CA ALA A 25 24.44 5.74 -3.90
C ALA A 25 23.57 4.78 -3.06
N TYR A 26 23.22 5.21 -1.84
CA TYR A 26 22.36 4.44 -0.93
C TYR A 26 20.99 4.11 -1.55
N GLU A 27 20.42 5.05 -2.31
CA GLU A 27 19.13 4.88 -2.97
C GLU A 27 19.12 3.78 -4.04
N ASP A 28 20.29 3.41 -4.58
CA ASP A 28 20.42 2.39 -5.62
C ASP A 28 20.09 0.98 -5.11
N GLN A 29 20.05 0.74 -3.79
CA GLN A 29 19.78 -0.58 -3.21
C GLN A 29 18.27 -0.90 -3.10
N PHE A 30 17.42 0.13 -3.04
CA PHE A 30 15.99 -0.04 -2.77
C PHE A 30 15.21 -0.74 -3.87
N PRO A 31 15.44 -0.49 -5.18
CA PRO A 31 14.64 -1.13 -6.23
C PRO A 31 14.65 -2.66 -6.19
N ILE A 32 15.77 -3.27 -5.77
CA ILE A 32 15.88 -4.72 -5.62
C ILE A 32 15.40 -5.17 -4.24
N ALA A 33 15.71 -4.41 -3.18
CA ALA A 33 15.27 -4.72 -1.82
C ALA A 33 13.74 -4.71 -1.67
N GLU A 34 13.03 -3.80 -2.36
CA GLU A 34 11.55 -3.74 -2.38
C GLU A 34 10.90 -4.96 -3.03
N GLN A 35 11.66 -5.73 -3.83
CA GLN A 35 11.18 -6.97 -4.44
C GLN A 35 11.42 -8.20 -3.55
N LEU A 36 11.99 -8.04 -2.35
CA LEU A 36 12.21 -9.16 -1.43
C LEU A 36 10.88 -9.76 -1.00
N TRP A 37 10.70 -11.04 -1.31
CA TRP A 37 9.59 -11.84 -0.80
C TRP A 37 9.94 -12.42 0.58
N ASP A 38 10.37 -11.53 1.47
CA ASP A 38 10.82 -11.82 2.83
C ASP A 38 10.62 -10.56 3.68
N HIS A 39 9.71 -10.58 4.66
CA HIS A 39 9.63 -9.52 5.69
C HIS A 39 10.54 -9.82 6.90
N GLY A 40 11.36 -10.87 6.81
CA GLY A 40 12.24 -11.34 7.87
C GLY A 40 13.62 -10.69 7.86
N HIS A 41 14.60 -11.47 8.34
CA HIS A 41 15.95 -10.98 8.62
C HIS A 41 16.70 -10.45 7.38
N VAL A 42 16.36 -10.86 6.16
CA VAL A 42 17.04 -10.33 4.95
C VAL A 42 16.49 -8.97 4.53
N ALA A 43 15.18 -8.74 4.65
CA ALA A 43 14.62 -7.39 4.45
C ALA A 43 15.17 -6.39 5.47
N TRP A 44 15.30 -6.79 6.74
CA TRP A 44 15.94 -5.95 7.75
C TRP A 44 17.40 -5.62 7.40
N VAL A 45 18.17 -6.59 6.87
CA VAL A 45 19.53 -6.33 6.40
C VAL A 45 19.56 -5.31 5.26
N ALA A 46 18.65 -5.43 4.30
CA ALA A 46 18.57 -4.54 3.14
C ALA A 46 18.02 -3.13 3.49
N SER A 47 17.25 -2.98 4.58
CA SER A 47 16.70 -1.70 5.01
C SER A 47 17.62 -0.92 5.96
N GLU A 48 18.33 -1.61 6.86
CA GLU A 48 19.11 -0.94 7.92
C GLU A 48 20.56 -0.66 7.55
N PHE A 49 21.12 -1.39 6.59
CA PHE A 49 22.51 -1.26 6.22
C PHE A 49 22.66 -0.67 4.82
N VAL A 50 23.69 0.16 4.66
CA VAL A 50 24.15 0.61 3.34
C VAL A 50 24.94 -0.54 2.73
N LEU A 51 24.30 -1.26 1.82
CA LEU A 51 24.93 -2.32 1.06
C LEU A 51 25.57 -1.69 -0.17
N THR A 52 26.86 -1.94 -0.39
CA THR A 52 27.57 -1.39 -1.56
C THR A 52 27.37 -2.25 -2.80
N HIS A 53 26.83 -3.45 -2.63
CA HIS A 53 26.54 -4.36 -3.72
C HIS A 53 25.51 -5.42 -3.34
N ASP A 54 24.84 -5.94 -4.36
CA ASP A 54 24.08 -7.17 -4.31
C ASP A 54 24.27 -8.02 -5.58
N ALA A 55 23.70 -9.21 -5.59
CA ALA A 55 23.55 -10.02 -6.78
C ALA A 55 22.17 -10.67 -6.84
N VAL A 56 21.59 -10.70 -8.03
CA VAL A 56 20.34 -11.42 -8.31
C VAL A 56 20.68 -12.69 -9.08
N LEU A 57 20.25 -13.84 -8.56
CA LEU A 57 20.30 -15.11 -9.27
C LEU A 57 18.96 -15.36 -9.94
N HIS A 58 18.98 -15.43 -11.27
CA HIS A 58 17.83 -15.74 -12.11
C HIS A 58 17.82 -17.24 -12.41
N GLY A 59 16.79 -17.94 -11.92
CA GLY A 59 16.64 -19.38 -12.00
C GLY A 59 15.48 -19.82 -12.91
N PRO A 60 15.18 -21.13 -12.93
CA PRO A 60 14.06 -21.66 -13.70
C PRO A 60 12.70 -21.20 -13.14
N ASP A 61 11.67 -21.22 -13.98
CA ASP A 61 10.28 -20.88 -13.62
C ASP A 61 10.13 -19.50 -12.97
N ASP A 62 10.86 -18.49 -13.46
CA ASP A 62 10.85 -17.10 -12.98
C ASP A 62 11.29 -16.94 -11.52
N ARG A 63 11.98 -17.95 -10.97
CA ARG A 63 12.56 -17.90 -9.62
C ARG A 63 13.72 -16.92 -9.61
N ARG A 64 13.73 -16.04 -8.62
CA ARG A 64 14.81 -15.08 -8.42
C ARG A 64 15.29 -15.13 -6.97
N LEU A 65 16.61 -15.10 -6.76
CA LEU A 65 17.21 -15.07 -5.43
C LEU A 65 18.10 -13.83 -5.30
N TYR A 66 17.84 -13.03 -4.28
CA TYR A 66 18.70 -11.96 -3.83
C TYR A 66 19.85 -12.53 -3.00
N VAL A 67 21.06 -12.03 -3.22
CA VAL A 67 22.28 -12.39 -2.49
C VAL A 67 23.02 -11.11 -2.12
N THR A 68 23.31 -10.93 -0.84
CA THR A 68 24.19 -9.85 -0.36
C THR A 68 24.98 -10.32 0.86
N ASP A 69 26.02 -9.57 1.23
CA ASP A 69 26.80 -9.82 2.43
C ASP A 69 25.91 -9.73 3.67
N ARG A 70 26.26 -10.50 4.70
CA ARG A 70 25.59 -10.39 5.99
C ARG A 70 26.33 -9.35 6.85
N PRO A 71 25.74 -8.18 7.13
CA PRO A 71 26.36 -7.20 8.00
C PRO A 71 26.70 -7.81 9.36
N LEU A 72 27.84 -7.38 9.93
CA LEU A 72 28.36 -7.84 11.23
C LEU A 72 28.76 -9.32 11.30
N HIS A 73 28.68 -10.06 10.20
CA HIS A 73 29.07 -11.48 10.12
C HIS A 73 29.97 -11.73 8.91
N PRO A 74 31.28 -11.47 9.05
CA PRO A 74 32.24 -11.72 7.98
C PRO A 74 32.16 -13.16 7.47
N HIS A 75 32.38 -13.33 6.15
CA HIS A 75 32.33 -14.64 5.47
C HIS A 75 30.96 -15.33 5.51
N GLN A 76 29.89 -14.55 5.66
CA GLN A 76 28.52 -15.02 5.48
C GLN A 76 27.77 -14.11 4.52
N PHE A 77 26.88 -14.72 3.76
CA PHE A 77 25.92 -14.03 2.92
C PHE A 77 24.51 -14.30 3.43
N VAL A 78 23.59 -13.40 3.12
CA VAL A 78 22.17 -13.66 3.20
C VAL A 78 21.63 -13.92 1.80
N VAL A 79 20.72 -14.89 1.71
CA VAL A 79 20.04 -15.24 0.47
C VAL A 79 18.55 -15.26 0.72
N ALA A 80 17.78 -14.50 -0.05
CA ALA A 80 16.34 -14.45 0.06
C ALA A 80 15.67 -14.54 -1.30
N PRO A 81 14.44 -15.08 -1.38
CA PRO A 81 13.69 -15.08 -2.61
C PRO A 81 13.19 -13.67 -2.93
N LEU A 82 13.28 -13.30 -4.20
CA LEU A 82 12.57 -12.14 -4.72
C LEU A 82 11.18 -12.59 -5.19
N GLU A 83 10.24 -11.67 -5.25
CA GLU A 83 9.00 -11.88 -5.98
C GLU A 83 9.35 -12.33 -7.42
N PRO A 84 8.61 -13.29 -8.00
CA PRO A 84 8.83 -13.72 -9.38
C PRO A 84 8.60 -12.57 -10.37
N ASP A 85 9.38 -12.55 -11.45
CA ASP A 85 9.21 -11.58 -12.54
C ASP A 85 8.11 -12.00 -13.52
N ASP A 86 6.92 -12.31 -13.02
CA ASP A 86 5.79 -12.77 -13.84
C ASP A 86 4.71 -11.69 -13.86
N THR A 87 4.59 -10.99 -14.99
CA THR A 87 3.64 -9.90 -15.22
C THR A 87 2.16 -10.32 -15.13
N ARG A 88 1.88 -11.63 -15.12
CA ARG A 88 0.52 -12.16 -14.92
C ARG A 88 0.13 -12.20 -13.44
N LEU A 89 1.11 -12.14 -12.54
CA LEU A 89 0.89 -12.10 -11.10
C LEU A 89 0.63 -10.66 -10.66
N LYS A 90 -0.40 -10.48 -9.86
CA LYS A 90 -0.82 -9.20 -9.31
C LYS A 90 -0.57 -9.20 -7.80
N PRO A 91 -0.40 -8.02 -7.16
CA PRO A 91 -0.09 -7.93 -5.73
C PRO A 91 -1.06 -8.72 -4.82
N HIS A 92 -2.35 -8.79 -5.17
CA HIS A 92 -3.33 -9.52 -4.36
C HIS A 92 -3.15 -11.05 -4.38
N HIS A 93 -2.43 -11.60 -5.36
CA HIS A 93 -2.15 -13.05 -5.42
C HIS A 93 -1.17 -13.50 -4.33
N PHE A 94 -0.39 -12.59 -3.77
CA PHE A 94 0.57 -12.86 -2.68
C PHE A 94 -0.08 -12.84 -1.29
N VAL A 95 -1.28 -12.26 -1.18
CA VAL A 95 -2.01 -12.15 0.10
C VAL A 95 -2.33 -13.54 0.66
N GLY A 96 -1.99 -13.77 1.92
CA GLY A 96 -2.22 -15.05 2.60
C GLY A 96 -1.27 -16.18 2.22
N VAL A 97 -0.28 -15.92 1.35
CA VAL A 97 0.76 -16.90 1.04
C VAL A 97 1.86 -16.84 2.09
N ALA A 98 2.21 -17.99 2.66
CA ALA A 98 3.32 -18.09 3.60
C ALA A 98 4.64 -17.72 2.91
N GLU A 99 5.33 -16.73 3.46
CA GLU A 99 6.59 -16.26 2.90
C GLU A 99 7.68 -17.33 2.94
N PRO A 100 8.50 -17.43 1.89
CA PRO A 100 9.53 -18.44 1.82
C PRO A 100 10.70 -18.19 2.78
N ASN A 101 10.89 -16.93 3.24
CA ASN A 101 11.88 -16.45 4.21
C ASN A 101 13.35 -16.73 3.83
N GLY A 102 14.19 -15.71 3.84
CA GLY A 102 15.61 -15.84 3.54
C GLY A 102 16.40 -16.69 4.54
N ILE A 103 17.64 -17.03 4.17
CA ILE A 103 18.58 -17.79 5.01
C ILE A 103 19.98 -17.18 4.97
N ALA A 104 20.72 -17.31 6.05
CA ALA A 104 22.16 -17.05 6.06
C ALA A 104 22.94 -18.28 5.56
N VAL A 105 23.95 -18.05 4.72
CA VAL A 105 24.82 -19.08 4.13
C VAL A 105 26.29 -18.72 4.35
N PRO A 106 27.19 -19.72 4.45
CA PRO A 106 28.63 -19.44 4.50
C PRO A 106 29.16 -18.96 3.14
N ASP A 107 30.31 -18.29 3.14
CA ASP A 107 31.13 -17.93 1.96
C ASP A 107 31.81 -19.14 1.29
N ASP A 108 31.14 -20.29 1.30
CA ASP A 108 31.54 -21.47 0.55
C ASP A 108 30.40 -21.83 -0.41
N PRO A 109 30.54 -21.57 -1.73
CA PRO A 109 29.49 -21.82 -2.71
C PRO A 109 28.94 -23.25 -2.71
N VAL A 110 29.73 -24.26 -2.35
CA VAL A 110 29.28 -25.67 -2.32
C VAL A 110 28.36 -25.89 -1.12
N ARG A 111 28.74 -25.39 0.05
CA ARG A 111 27.91 -25.50 1.26
C ARG A 111 26.69 -24.60 1.18
N ALA A 112 26.84 -23.41 0.60
CA ALA A 112 25.76 -22.46 0.37
C ALA A 112 24.71 -23.05 -0.58
N SER A 113 25.11 -23.58 -1.74
CA SER A 113 24.17 -24.18 -2.71
C SER A 113 23.39 -25.34 -2.09
N THR A 114 24.07 -26.19 -1.31
CA THR A 114 23.42 -27.31 -0.59
C THR A 114 22.38 -26.81 0.41
N ARG A 115 22.67 -25.75 1.16
CA ARG A 115 21.72 -25.16 2.12
C ARG A 115 20.52 -24.53 1.41
N ILE A 116 20.76 -23.78 0.33
CA ILE A 116 19.71 -23.15 -0.48
C ILE A 116 18.80 -24.22 -1.09
N ALA A 117 19.38 -25.23 -1.73
CA ALA A 117 18.63 -26.30 -2.37
C ALA A 117 17.76 -27.11 -1.38
N ARG A 118 18.25 -27.33 -0.15
CA ARG A 118 17.53 -28.13 0.85
C ARG A 118 16.52 -27.34 1.67
N ARG A 119 16.80 -26.05 1.95
CA ARG A 119 16.02 -25.26 2.92
C ARG A 119 15.25 -24.12 2.29
N LEU A 120 15.80 -23.47 1.26
CA LEU A 120 15.18 -22.29 0.67
C LEU A 120 14.30 -22.64 -0.53
N LEU A 121 14.85 -23.35 -1.51
CA LEU A 121 14.13 -23.65 -2.76
C LEU A 121 12.80 -24.39 -2.55
N PRO A 122 12.69 -25.40 -1.64
CA PRO A 122 11.41 -26.08 -1.45
C PRO A 122 10.33 -25.17 -0.85
N ARG A 123 10.70 -24.20 -0.02
CA ARG A 123 9.75 -23.21 0.53
C ARG A 123 9.35 -22.20 -0.55
N TYR A 124 10.32 -21.72 -1.32
CA TYR A 124 10.07 -20.80 -2.42
C TYR A 124 9.18 -21.42 -3.50
N GLU A 125 9.41 -22.66 -3.86
CA GLU A 125 8.57 -23.40 -4.81
C GLU A 125 7.12 -23.54 -4.33
N ARG A 126 6.91 -23.87 -3.06
CA ARG A 126 5.55 -23.94 -2.48
C ARG A 126 4.86 -22.57 -2.48
N ALA A 127 5.58 -21.50 -2.17
CA ALA A 127 5.05 -20.14 -2.19
C ALA A 127 4.66 -19.74 -3.62
N LEU A 128 5.51 -20.01 -4.61
CA LEU A 128 5.20 -19.76 -6.03
C LEU A 128 3.99 -20.56 -6.51
N GLN A 129 3.89 -21.84 -6.15
CA GLN A 129 2.72 -22.66 -6.47
C GLN A 129 1.44 -22.10 -5.85
N ALA A 130 1.51 -21.59 -4.61
CA ALA A 130 0.38 -20.95 -3.96
C ALA A 130 -0.05 -19.66 -4.66
N VAL A 131 0.90 -18.79 -5.01
CA VAL A 131 0.61 -17.55 -5.76
C VAL A 131 0.04 -17.85 -7.14
N ARG A 132 0.60 -18.81 -7.87
CA ARG A 132 0.08 -19.24 -9.19
C ARG A 132 -1.34 -19.81 -9.08
N ARG A 133 -1.64 -20.55 -8.02
CA ARG A 133 -3.00 -21.03 -7.74
C ARG A 133 -3.94 -19.87 -7.44
N ASN A 134 -3.54 -18.92 -6.59
CA ASN A 134 -4.33 -17.71 -6.33
C ASN A 134 -4.60 -16.93 -7.62
N ALA A 135 -3.61 -16.85 -8.52
CA ALA A 135 -3.77 -16.20 -9.82
C ALA A 135 -4.77 -16.92 -10.74
N ALA A 136 -4.77 -18.24 -10.73
CA ALA A 136 -5.72 -19.04 -11.51
C ALA A 136 -7.15 -18.98 -10.94
N GLU A 137 -7.30 -18.97 -9.61
CA GLU A 137 -8.60 -18.97 -8.94
C GLU A 137 -9.22 -17.56 -8.84
N GLN A 138 -8.38 -16.52 -8.70
CA GLN A 138 -8.78 -15.12 -8.49
C GLN A 138 -7.94 -14.17 -9.36
N PRO A 139 -8.14 -14.17 -10.69
CA PRO A 139 -7.33 -13.41 -11.63
C PRO A 139 -7.43 -11.90 -11.43
N GLU A 140 -8.59 -11.41 -11.00
CA GLU A 140 -8.83 -10.01 -10.66
C GLU A 140 -8.82 -9.78 -9.15
N PRO A 141 -8.34 -8.61 -8.69
CA PRO A 141 -8.35 -8.30 -7.27
C PRO A 141 -9.78 -8.29 -6.73
N PRO A 142 -10.01 -8.82 -5.52
CA PRO A 142 -11.30 -8.70 -4.87
C PRO A 142 -11.53 -7.22 -4.56
N HIS A 143 -12.27 -6.53 -5.43
CA HIS A 143 -12.70 -5.17 -5.16
C HIS A 143 -13.80 -5.21 -4.11
N ARG A 144 -13.64 -4.39 -3.05
CA ARG A 144 -14.76 -4.09 -2.17
C ARG A 144 -15.86 -3.49 -3.04
N ALA A 145 -17.06 -4.07 -3.00
CA ALA A 145 -18.21 -3.51 -3.69
C ALA A 145 -18.39 -2.04 -3.27
N ALA A 146 -18.69 -1.17 -4.24
CA ALA A 146 -19.02 0.20 -3.91
C ALA A 146 -20.16 0.21 -2.89
N PRO A 147 -20.09 1.07 -1.85
CA PRO A 147 -21.21 1.19 -0.92
C PRO A 147 -22.48 1.56 -1.71
N PRO A 148 -23.66 1.10 -1.27
CA PRO A 148 -24.93 1.52 -1.88
C PRO A 148 -25.02 3.05 -1.92
N GLN A 149 -25.53 3.61 -3.01
CA GLN A 149 -25.78 5.05 -3.06
C GLN A 149 -26.84 5.41 -2.02
N VAL A 150 -26.48 6.30 -1.10
CA VAL A 150 -27.41 6.86 -0.13
C VAL A 150 -28.13 8.04 -0.77
N ALA A 151 -29.46 8.06 -0.67
CA ALA A 151 -30.29 9.13 -1.25
C ALA A 151 -30.10 10.47 -0.52
N GLN A 152 -29.57 10.44 0.71
CA GLN A 152 -29.40 11.61 1.56
C GLN A 152 -28.04 11.58 2.24
N VAL A 153 -27.44 12.76 2.39
CA VAL A 153 -26.14 12.94 3.03
C VAL A 153 -26.18 14.17 3.92
N VAL A 154 -25.72 14.01 5.16
CA VAL A 154 -25.42 15.15 6.05
C VAL A 154 -23.95 15.50 5.89
N THR A 155 -23.67 16.77 5.60
CA THR A 155 -22.28 17.25 5.48
C THR A 155 -21.90 18.08 6.70
N LEU A 156 -21.08 17.50 7.57
CA LEU A 156 -20.45 18.20 8.68
C LEU A 156 -19.24 18.99 8.18
N THR A 157 -19.16 20.24 8.59
CA THR A 157 -18.16 21.22 8.14
C THR A 157 -17.38 21.71 9.35
N TRP A 158 -16.05 21.58 9.30
CA TRP A 158 -15.14 22.32 10.17
C TRP A 158 -15.01 23.75 9.64
N TYR A 159 -15.41 24.73 10.44
CA TYR A 159 -15.32 26.14 10.13
C TYR A 159 -13.97 26.71 10.62
N ASP A 160 -13.57 27.85 10.07
CA ASP A 160 -12.29 28.51 10.39
C ASP A 160 -12.19 28.97 11.85
N ASP A 161 -13.34 29.17 12.51
CA ASP A 161 -13.43 29.50 13.95
C ASP A 161 -13.31 28.27 14.86
N GLY A 162 -13.05 27.09 14.29
CA GLY A 162 -12.96 25.81 15.02
C GLY A 162 -14.31 25.20 15.38
N ALA A 163 -15.42 25.83 14.97
CA ALA A 163 -16.74 25.23 15.10
C ALA A 163 -16.88 24.06 14.13
N LEU A 164 -17.66 23.06 14.52
CA LEU A 164 -17.98 21.90 13.70
C LEU A 164 -19.48 21.75 13.63
N GLY A 165 -20.05 21.68 12.43
CA GLY A 165 -21.49 21.61 12.31
C GLY A 165 -22.03 21.48 10.90
N ALA A 166 -23.33 21.61 10.76
CA ALA A 166 -24.00 21.65 9.45
C ALA A 166 -25.07 22.75 9.43
N PRO A 167 -25.19 23.51 8.33
CA PRO A 167 -26.31 24.43 8.14
C PRO A 167 -27.64 23.70 8.28
N TYR A 168 -28.59 24.28 9.03
CA TYR A 168 -29.87 23.65 9.36
C TYR A 168 -30.67 23.21 8.14
N THR A 169 -30.65 24.00 7.07
CA THR A 169 -31.37 23.74 5.82
C THR A 169 -30.75 22.59 5.00
N SER A 170 -29.46 22.29 5.21
CA SER A 170 -28.77 21.15 4.57
C SER A 170 -28.95 19.83 5.31
N VAL A 171 -29.51 19.85 6.52
CA VAL A 171 -29.75 18.65 7.33
C VAL A 171 -31.16 18.12 7.05
N PRO A 172 -31.31 16.89 6.50
CA PRO A 172 -32.61 16.25 6.34
C PRO A 172 -33.36 16.18 7.66
N GLU A 173 -34.68 16.36 7.63
CA GLU A 173 -35.50 16.43 8.85
C GLU A 173 -35.33 15.20 9.76
N GLN A 174 -35.30 14.02 9.17
CA GLN A 174 -35.08 12.75 9.88
C GLN A 174 -33.70 12.65 10.56
N ALA A 175 -32.68 13.39 10.09
CA ALA A 175 -31.34 13.39 10.68
C ALA A 175 -31.20 14.35 11.88
N ARG A 176 -32.11 15.32 12.04
CA ARG A 176 -32.01 16.39 13.05
C ARG A 176 -32.04 15.85 14.47
N MET A 177 -32.93 14.88 14.74
CA MET A 177 -33.03 14.26 16.06
C MET A 177 -31.75 13.49 16.42
N THR A 178 -31.17 12.79 15.45
CA THR A 178 -29.89 12.08 15.62
C THR A 178 -28.76 13.06 15.98
N LEU A 179 -28.64 14.17 15.26
CA LEU A 179 -27.67 15.23 15.58
C LEU A 179 -27.87 15.75 17.01
N TYR A 180 -29.12 16.04 17.39
CA TYR A 180 -29.45 16.55 18.71
C TYR A 180 -29.09 15.58 19.84
N VAL A 181 -29.51 14.33 19.75
CA VAL A 181 -29.22 13.28 20.75
C VAL A 181 -27.71 13.07 20.93
N HIS A 182 -26.93 13.23 19.86
CA HIS A 182 -25.48 13.09 19.91
C HIS A 182 -24.74 14.39 20.26
N GLY A 183 -25.46 15.43 20.68
CA GLY A 183 -24.90 16.62 21.31
C GLY A 183 -24.69 17.80 20.37
N PHE A 184 -25.15 17.75 19.12
CA PHE A 184 -25.22 18.93 18.28
C PHE A 184 -26.38 19.81 18.74
N GLN A 185 -26.14 21.11 18.86
CA GLN A 185 -27.14 22.09 19.27
C GLN A 185 -27.49 22.98 18.10
N TYR A 186 -28.78 23.28 17.93
CA TYR A 186 -29.20 24.27 16.95
C TYR A 186 -28.96 25.68 17.49
N HIS A 187 -28.19 26.47 16.76
CA HIS A 187 -27.92 27.87 17.06
C HIS A 187 -28.72 28.76 16.10
N PRO A 188 -29.86 29.35 16.54
CA PRO A 188 -30.75 30.09 15.64
C PRO A 188 -30.08 31.26 14.92
N HIS A 189 -29.19 31.98 15.60
CA HIS A 189 -28.47 33.12 15.04
C HIS A 189 -27.43 32.74 13.97
N GLN A 190 -26.99 31.48 13.93
CA GLN A 190 -26.10 30.93 12.89
C GLN A 190 -26.85 30.01 11.91
N ALA A 191 -28.14 29.75 12.13
CA ALA A 191 -28.96 28.82 11.38
C ALA A 191 -28.26 27.45 11.14
N ALA A 192 -27.55 26.93 12.15
CA ALA A 192 -26.73 25.72 12.03
C ALA A 192 -26.83 24.82 13.27
N PHE A 193 -26.67 23.52 13.06
CA PHE A 193 -26.38 22.56 14.13
C PHE A 193 -24.87 22.57 14.37
N LEU A 194 -24.43 22.91 15.58
CA LEU A 194 -23.01 22.94 15.95
C LEU A 194 -22.73 21.94 17.05
N LEU A 195 -21.56 21.33 17.00
CA LEU A 195 -21.04 20.47 18.05
C LEU A 195 -20.19 21.31 19.01
N PRO A 196 -20.63 21.50 20.27
CA PRO A 196 -19.93 22.31 21.25
C PRO A 196 -18.45 21.93 21.43
N ALA A 197 -17.57 22.93 21.42
CA ALA A 197 -16.13 22.76 21.67
C ALA A 197 -15.82 22.28 23.10
N VAL A 198 -16.75 22.45 24.05
CA VAL A 198 -16.60 22.01 25.45
C VAL A 198 -16.41 20.50 25.60
N TYR A 199 -16.73 19.71 24.58
CA TYR A 199 -16.49 18.27 24.56
C TYR A 199 -15.02 17.89 24.31
N GLY A 200 -14.14 18.84 23.99
CA GLY A 200 -12.75 18.55 23.60
C GLY A 200 -12.67 17.82 22.26
N GLU A 201 -11.45 17.53 21.79
CA GLU A 201 -11.26 16.85 20.49
C GLU A 201 -11.77 15.41 20.52
N ASP A 202 -11.35 14.61 21.50
CA ASP A 202 -11.77 13.20 21.65
C ASP A 202 -13.28 13.06 21.80
N GLY A 203 -13.90 13.92 22.65
CA GLY A 203 -15.34 13.90 22.86
C GLY A 203 -16.13 14.32 21.62
N ARG A 204 -15.58 15.23 20.80
CA ARG A 204 -16.16 15.56 19.50
C ARG A 204 -16.01 14.41 18.50
N ALA A 205 -14.84 13.77 18.41
CA ALA A 205 -14.60 12.63 17.53
C ALA A 205 -15.56 11.46 17.81
N LEU A 206 -15.75 11.10 19.08
CA LEU A 206 -16.69 10.05 19.49
C LEU A 206 -18.13 10.36 19.07
N ARG A 207 -18.55 11.61 19.18
CA ARG A 207 -19.90 12.03 18.79
C ARG A 207 -20.10 12.04 17.28
N ILE A 208 -19.08 12.46 16.51
CA ILE A 208 -19.09 12.36 15.04
C ILE A 208 -19.24 10.89 14.62
N GLN A 209 -18.46 9.99 15.23
CA GLN A 209 -18.54 8.56 14.98
C GLN A 209 -19.94 8.01 15.30
N ALA A 210 -20.52 8.39 16.44
CA ALA A 210 -21.85 7.95 16.84
C ALA A 210 -22.94 8.46 15.89
N VAL A 211 -22.87 9.73 15.45
CA VAL A 211 -23.77 10.30 14.44
C VAL A 211 -23.63 9.56 13.12
N ALA A 212 -22.41 9.33 12.66
CA ALA A 212 -22.16 8.59 11.42
C ALA A 212 -22.77 7.20 11.45
N HIS A 213 -22.60 6.46 12.55
CA HIS A 213 -23.19 5.13 12.71
C HIS A 213 -24.72 5.18 12.70
N ARG A 214 -25.33 6.07 13.49
CA ARG A 214 -26.80 6.17 13.57
C ARG A 214 -27.46 6.66 12.30
N LEU A 215 -26.84 7.60 11.59
CA LEU A 215 -27.35 8.06 10.30
C LEU A 215 -27.17 6.99 9.22
N ALA A 216 -26.08 6.21 9.26
CA ALA A 216 -25.90 5.08 8.34
C ALA A 216 -26.97 3.99 8.54
N GLU A 217 -27.37 3.70 9.78
CA GLU A 217 -28.51 2.79 10.08
C GLU A 217 -29.84 3.29 9.47
N GLN A 218 -29.96 4.61 9.23
CA GLN A 218 -31.12 5.24 8.60
C GLN A 218 -30.97 5.40 7.07
N GLY A 219 -29.88 4.89 6.49
CA GLY A 219 -29.57 5.05 5.06
C GLY A 219 -29.11 6.45 4.67
N ILE A 220 -28.61 7.24 5.64
CA ILE A 220 -28.12 8.61 5.45
C ILE A 220 -26.59 8.61 5.56
N GLY A 221 -25.90 9.06 4.52
CA GLY A 221 -24.46 9.21 4.55
C GLY A 221 -24.03 10.40 5.42
N VAL A 222 -22.80 10.35 5.93
CA VAL A 222 -22.17 11.50 6.59
C VAL A 222 -20.87 11.83 5.89
N ASN A 223 -20.77 13.06 5.42
CA ASN A 223 -19.53 13.62 4.88
C ASN A 223 -18.93 14.58 5.90
N LEU A 224 -17.61 14.52 6.06
CA LEU A 224 -16.86 15.51 6.82
C LEU A 224 -16.03 16.33 5.83
N ARG A 225 -16.17 17.65 5.88
CA ARG A 225 -15.37 18.59 5.09
C ARG A 225 -14.79 19.68 5.97
N HIS A 226 -13.72 20.31 5.51
CA HIS A 226 -13.35 21.64 5.98
C HIS A 226 -14.08 22.67 5.14
N ALA A 227 -14.42 23.81 5.73
CA ALA A 227 -14.79 24.98 4.95
C ALA A 227 -13.62 25.27 4.00
N ALA A 228 -13.88 25.25 2.70
CA ALA A 228 -12.84 25.63 1.75
C ALA A 228 -12.46 27.08 2.05
N GLN A 229 -11.16 27.37 2.16
CA GLN A 229 -10.69 28.72 1.90
C GLN A 229 -11.25 29.09 0.52
N THR A 230 -11.96 30.21 0.41
CA THR A 230 -12.41 30.73 -0.88
C THR A 230 -11.21 31.08 -1.75
N THR A 231 -10.59 30.09 -2.38
CA THR A 231 -9.91 30.27 -3.65
C THR A 231 -11.01 30.26 -4.69
N THR A 232 -11.35 31.45 -5.18
CA THR A 232 -12.15 31.67 -6.38
C THR A 232 -11.68 30.70 -7.46
N ALA A 233 -12.44 29.66 -7.73
CA ALA A 233 -12.18 28.78 -8.86
C ALA A 233 -12.29 29.64 -10.12
N ALA A 234 -11.16 29.99 -10.72
CA ALA A 234 -11.12 30.60 -12.03
C ALA A 234 -11.87 29.66 -13.00
N GLN A 235 -12.91 30.18 -13.64
CA GLN A 235 -13.60 29.47 -14.71
C GLN A 235 -12.57 29.03 -15.77
N PRO A 236 -12.65 27.80 -16.29
CA PRO A 236 -11.81 27.38 -17.39
C PRO A 236 -12.04 28.30 -18.60
N PRO A 237 -10.99 28.68 -19.34
CA PRO A 237 -11.12 29.57 -20.48
C PRO A 237 -12.03 28.95 -21.55
N SER A 238 -13.04 29.71 -21.95
CA SER A 238 -13.92 29.39 -23.07
C SER A 238 -13.09 29.18 -24.34
N LEU A 239 -13.26 28.03 -24.99
CA LEU A 239 -12.64 27.71 -26.28
C LEU A 239 -13.06 28.75 -27.34
N PRO A 240 -12.12 29.29 -28.15
CA PRO A 240 -12.46 30.24 -29.19
C PRO A 240 -13.26 29.58 -30.32
N THR A 241 -14.43 30.14 -30.60
CA THR A 241 -15.27 29.79 -31.74
C THR A 241 -14.51 30.00 -33.05
N ALA A 242 -14.27 28.91 -33.79
CA ALA A 242 -13.67 28.97 -35.12
C ALA A 242 -14.63 29.71 -36.09
N ALA A 243 -14.21 30.87 -36.57
CA ALA A 243 -14.87 31.58 -37.66
C ALA A 243 -14.69 30.79 -38.96
N ARG A 244 -15.80 30.31 -39.54
CA ARG A 244 -15.85 29.77 -40.90
C ARG A 244 -15.63 30.92 -41.89
N GLY A 245 -14.45 30.96 -42.51
CA GLY A 245 -14.18 31.81 -43.66
C GLY A 245 -14.92 31.28 -44.89
N HIS A 246 -15.80 32.11 -45.47
CA HIS A 246 -16.35 31.90 -46.80
C HIS A 246 -15.28 32.24 -47.85
N HIS A 247 -14.89 31.24 -48.66
CA HIS A 247 -14.16 31.47 -49.90
C HIS A 247 -15.10 32.10 -50.95
N ARG A 248 -14.60 33.14 -51.61
CA ARG A 248 -15.07 33.66 -52.88
C ARG A 248 -13.95 33.50 -53.90
#